data_AF-A0A352PZ82-F1
#
_entry.id   AF-A0A352PZ82-F1
#
_cell.length_a   1.000
_cell.length_b   1.000
_cell.length_c   1.000
_cell.angle_alpha   90.00
_cell.angle_beta   90.00
_cell.angle_gamma   90.00
#
_symmetry.space_group_name_H-M   'P 1'
#
loop_
_entity.id
_entity.type
_entity.pdbx_description
1 polymer ?
#
loop_
_entity_poly.entity_id
_entity_poly.type
_entity_poly.pdbx_seq_one_letter_code
_entity_poly.pdbx_strand_id
1 'polypeptide(L)'
;IRGFASLNGQAMFQRQGELFPDQPAAGTLICAIQGQSVFRTLVYRDGTFHLPGVANKRIAFEKVLLEPYGLDPRTGRVAWTADKKQTDKDNYRVKIKGDVATIALTMFHCGQTDVLPLFDPRKMDYLTKVQLVDAATGAWPLRYWYSRVDGRDTNAISVFLEKGTRFKLIMSDNLLHKQLLLLNSSQDQPTGRGFLIGEPASIQTAPFQVAQDLRLVLRDRIANLHQRGIVNRYLEDLYDSTSRELQDADGALKERSFGRFWERSIAAWAKLNVVYSEVENTQRDVLAGVLFFIALFVPFAYCMERYLFCFRGVYQQIAAFLLILLMTIFTIKALHPAFQLTYNPMVVILAFFIVGLSLMVVWIIFLRFEHEMAELQRHAAHLTTSQVSKWQAFGAGFAIGVSNLNRRKLRTALTCATLVILTFTVMSFTNVKSIRSTSHTRIADSAPYQGVMVRHQYRRALLPVLMQDLETRFRGVAGVWSRAWIPLTNGGDRILARIHGKTPNALGVEGILGLGSDPPESYRGLVTHGRWFQPEDRDAVLLPLSA
;
A
#
# COMPACT_ATOMS: atom_id res chain seq x y z
N ILE A 1 6.33 31.73 27.84
CA ILE A 1 5.21 30.75 27.92
C ILE A 1 5.82 29.35 27.79
N ARG A 2 5.63 28.45 28.76
CA ARG A 2 6.24 27.11 28.72
C ARG A 2 5.69 26.33 27.51
N GLY A 3 6.58 25.80 26.67
CA GLY A 3 6.25 24.87 25.57
C GLY A 3 6.13 25.47 24.17
N PHE A 4 6.21 26.79 24.02
CA PHE A 4 6.53 27.41 22.73
C PHE A 4 8.04 27.32 22.48
N ALA A 5 8.38 27.15 21.21
CA ALA A 5 9.72 27.09 20.70
C ALA A 5 9.83 27.86 19.40
N SER A 6 11.07 28.01 18.95
CA SER A 6 11.42 28.58 17.66
C SER A 6 12.20 27.59 16.81
N LEU A 7 12.10 27.76 15.50
CA LEU A 7 12.84 27.00 14.51
C LEU A 7 13.68 27.97 13.69
N ASN A 8 14.99 27.79 13.76
CA ASN A 8 15.97 28.49 12.93
C ASN A 8 16.37 27.55 11.81
N GLY A 9 16.46 28.05 10.59
CA GLY A 9 16.89 27.22 9.48
C GLY A 9 17.69 27.97 8.43
N GLN A 10 18.35 27.19 7.59
CA GLN A 10 19.03 27.67 6.38
C GLN A 10 18.45 26.93 5.18
N ALA A 11 18.20 27.66 4.09
CA ALA A 11 17.76 27.11 2.82
C ALA A 11 18.75 27.53 1.73
N MET A 12 19.50 26.56 1.22
CA MET A 12 20.63 26.78 0.33
C MET A 12 20.54 25.86 -0.88
N PHE A 13 20.84 26.37 -2.06
CA PHE A 13 21.08 25.58 -3.27
C PHE A 13 22.43 24.90 -3.21
N GLN A 14 22.49 23.71 -3.79
CA GLN A 14 23.74 23.00 -4.05
C GLN A 14 24.15 23.20 -5.51
N ARG A 15 25.28 23.87 -5.72
CA ARG A 15 25.88 24.02 -7.06
C ARG A 15 26.38 22.66 -7.58
N GLN A 16 26.36 22.48 -8.90
CA GLN A 16 26.88 21.24 -9.51
C GLN A 16 28.37 21.09 -9.19
N GLY A 17 28.77 19.92 -8.69
CA GLY A 17 30.15 19.61 -8.32
C GLY A 17 30.52 19.93 -6.87
N GLU A 18 29.71 20.72 -6.16
CA GLU A 18 29.95 21.03 -4.75
C GLU A 18 29.41 19.95 -3.82
N LEU A 19 30.16 19.62 -2.77
CA LEU A 19 29.77 18.61 -1.79
C LEU A 19 28.67 19.13 -0.85
N PHE A 20 28.64 20.43 -0.59
CA PHE A 20 27.73 21.08 0.35
C PHE A 20 26.93 22.22 -0.30
N PRO A 21 25.68 22.46 0.15
CA PRO A 21 24.91 23.62 -0.27
C PRO A 21 25.57 24.93 0.16
N ASP A 22 25.68 25.89 -0.76
CA ASP A 22 26.51 27.08 -0.57
C ASP A 22 25.89 28.38 -1.13
N GLN A 23 24.84 28.28 -1.96
CA GLN A 23 24.16 29.44 -2.52
C GLN A 23 22.80 29.72 -1.83
N PRO A 24 22.55 30.91 -1.26
CA PRO A 24 21.28 31.24 -0.63
C PRO A 24 20.04 31.08 -1.54
N ALA A 25 19.01 30.39 -1.03
CA ALA A 25 17.69 30.31 -1.68
C ALA A 25 16.74 31.42 -1.19
N ALA A 26 17.15 32.66 -1.38
CA ALA A 26 16.43 33.84 -0.93
C ALA A 26 15.00 33.93 -1.51
N GLY A 27 14.04 34.41 -0.71
CA GLY A 27 12.64 34.58 -1.13
C GLY A 27 11.83 33.27 -1.17
N THR A 28 12.40 32.15 -0.75
CA THR A 28 11.65 30.88 -0.58
C THR A 28 10.60 31.03 0.52
N LEU A 29 9.36 30.65 0.25
CA LEU A 29 8.29 30.56 1.23
C LEU A 29 8.40 29.22 1.98
N ILE A 30 8.61 29.27 3.29
CA ILE A 30 8.60 28.10 4.16
C ILE A 30 7.19 27.97 4.76
N CYS A 31 6.43 26.98 4.31
CA CYS A 31 5.17 26.59 4.93
C CYS A 31 5.43 25.51 5.98
N ALA A 32 5.24 25.85 7.25
CA ALA A 32 5.41 24.95 8.38
C ALA A 32 4.05 24.52 8.93
N ILE A 33 3.86 23.24 9.19
CA ILE A 33 2.58 22.67 9.63
C ILE A 33 2.81 21.89 10.92
N GLN A 34 2.01 22.17 11.94
CA GLN A 34 1.97 21.39 13.17
C GLN A 34 0.50 21.20 13.57
N GLY A 35 0.01 19.97 13.46
CA GLY A 35 -1.41 19.66 13.61
C GLY A 35 -2.24 20.32 12.52
N GLN A 36 -3.26 21.06 12.95
CA GLN A 36 -4.11 21.88 12.06
C GLN A 36 -3.55 23.29 11.84
N SER A 37 -2.52 23.69 12.58
CA SER A 37 -1.93 25.03 12.47
C SER A 37 -0.94 25.11 11.31
N VAL A 38 -1.04 26.19 10.53
CA VAL A 38 -0.14 26.50 9.43
C VAL A 38 0.58 27.81 9.73
N PHE A 39 1.90 27.74 9.78
CA PHE A 39 2.79 28.88 9.95
C PHE A 39 3.55 29.14 8.65
N ARG A 40 3.90 30.39 8.39
CA ARG A 40 4.64 30.78 7.19
C ARG A 40 5.76 31.73 7.55
N THR A 41 6.91 31.56 6.91
CA THR A 41 8.03 32.49 6.99
C THR A 41 8.75 32.54 5.64
N LEU A 42 9.57 33.56 5.42
CA LEU A 42 10.35 33.75 4.19
C LEU A 42 11.84 33.59 4.48
N VAL A 43 12.55 33.03 3.51
CA VAL A 43 14.02 32.94 3.55
C VAL A 43 14.62 34.30 3.20
N TYR A 44 15.49 34.79 4.08
CA TYR A 44 16.23 36.04 3.93
C TYR A 44 17.30 35.93 2.82
N ARG A 45 17.93 37.07 2.50
CA ARG A 45 18.95 37.15 1.43
C ARG A 45 20.20 36.31 1.70
N ASP A 46 20.51 36.07 2.97
CA ASP A 46 21.64 35.23 3.42
C ASP A 46 21.28 33.73 3.46
N GLY A 47 20.06 33.36 3.10
CA GLY A 47 19.58 31.97 3.10
C GLY A 47 19.04 31.51 4.44
N THR A 48 19.05 32.36 5.48
CA THR A 48 18.49 32.00 6.79
C THR A 48 16.98 32.23 6.84
N PHE A 49 16.29 31.55 7.76
CA PHE A 49 14.91 31.85 8.13
C PHE A 49 14.67 31.59 9.61
N HIS A 50 13.70 32.32 10.17
CA HIS A 50 13.26 32.18 11.55
C HIS A 50 11.75 31.95 11.59
N LEU A 51 11.34 30.94 12.35
CA LEU A 51 9.94 30.59 12.57
C LEU A 51 9.65 30.54 14.08
N PRO A 52 9.01 31.57 14.65
CA PRO A 52 8.62 31.58 16.05
C PRO A 52 7.26 30.89 16.27
N GLY A 53 6.99 30.51 17.52
CA GLY A 53 5.63 30.14 17.95
C GLY A 53 5.21 28.69 17.66
N VAL A 54 6.16 27.81 17.34
CA VAL A 54 5.91 26.37 17.17
C VAL A 54 5.91 25.66 18.53
N ALA A 55 5.15 24.57 18.68
CA ALA A 55 5.11 23.81 19.92
C ALA A 55 6.27 22.81 20.01
N ASN A 56 6.86 22.68 21.19
CA ASN A 56 7.88 21.66 21.45
C ASN A 56 7.27 20.32 21.88
N LYS A 57 8.11 19.28 21.95
CA LYS A 57 7.69 17.91 22.29
C LYS A 57 7.03 17.77 23.67
N ARG A 58 7.17 18.76 24.57
CA ARG A 58 6.63 18.71 25.92
C ARG A 58 5.12 18.93 25.91
N ILE A 59 4.60 19.64 24.92
CA ILE A 59 3.17 19.98 24.80
C ILE A 59 2.52 19.36 23.57
N ALA A 60 3.27 19.18 22.47
CA ALA A 60 2.75 18.56 21.25
C ALA A 60 3.51 17.27 20.89
N PHE A 61 2.76 16.20 20.62
CA PHE A 61 3.32 14.97 20.05
C PHE A 61 3.69 15.11 18.57
N GLU A 62 3.05 16.07 17.89
CA GLU A 62 3.17 16.30 16.46
C GLU A 62 4.49 16.98 16.09
N LYS A 63 5.09 16.52 15.00
CA LYS A 63 6.29 17.12 14.41
C LYS A 63 5.91 18.37 13.61
N VAL A 64 6.83 19.34 13.56
CA VAL A 64 6.74 20.47 12.62
C VAL A 64 7.17 19.97 11.25
N LEU A 65 6.27 20.08 10.28
CA LEU A 65 6.46 19.60 8.91
C LEU A 65 6.70 20.79 8.00
N LEU A 66 7.81 20.79 7.26
CA LEU A 66 8.21 21.92 6.44
C LEU A 66 8.03 21.62 4.96
N GLU A 67 7.46 22.60 4.26
CA GLU A 67 7.29 22.60 2.82
C GLU A 67 7.85 23.92 2.26
N PRO A 68 9.07 23.92 1.72
CA PRO A 68 9.70 25.10 1.17
C PRO A 68 9.39 25.26 -0.32
N TYR A 69 8.83 26.41 -0.72
CA TYR A 69 8.45 26.69 -2.10
C TYR A 69 9.01 28.03 -2.57
N GLY A 70 9.82 27.97 -3.61
CA GLY A 70 10.27 29.13 -4.36
C GLY A 70 9.36 29.37 -5.56
N LEU A 71 8.73 30.55 -5.62
CA LEU A 71 7.75 30.87 -6.66
C LEU A 71 8.39 31.67 -7.79
N ASP A 72 8.05 31.31 -9.03
CA ASP A 72 8.32 32.14 -10.20
C ASP A 72 7.38 33.38 -10.18
N PRO A 73 7.90 34.61 -10.15
CA PRO A 73 7.09 35.82 -10.07
C PRO A 73 6.19 36.03 -11.30
N ARG A 74 6.50 35.42 -12.45
CA ARG A 74 5.69 35.58 -13.68
C ARG A 74 4.55 34.59 -13.73
N THR A 75 4.80 33.34 -13.37
CA THR A 75 3.84 32.24 -13.55
C THR A 75 3.11 31.86 -12.26
N GLY A 76 3.62 32.28 -11.09
CA GLY A 76 3.12 31.86 -9.78
C GLY A 76 3.39 30.39 -9.44
N ARG A 77 4.11 29.66 -10.31
CA ARG A 77 4.43 28.24 -10.12
C ARG A 77 5.68 28.07 -9.28
N VAL A 78 5.83 26.91 -8.67
CA VAL A 78 7.04 26.55 -7.93
C VAL A 78 8.18 26.32 -8.94
N ALA A 79 9.23 27.13 -8.83
CA ALA A 79 10.43 27.05 -9.64
C ALA A 79 11.61 26.38 -8.92
N TRP A 80 11.56 26.31 -7.58
CA TRP A 80 12.50 25.54 -6.78
C TRP A 80 11.88 25.09 -5.45
N THR A 81 12.41 24.00 -4.91
CA THR A 81 11.96 23.37 -3.65
C THR A 81 13.10 22.60 -3.01
N ALA A 82 12.89 22.03 -1.82
CA ALA A 82 13.88 21.18 -1.16
C ALA A 82 14.05 19.84 -1.88
N ASP A 83 15.27 19.33 -1.95
CA ASP A 83 15.58 17.96 -2.32
C ASP A 83 15.31 17.05 -1.12
N LYS A 84 14.35 16.14 -1.28
CA LYS A 84 13.87 15.30 -0.19
C LYS A 84 14.94 14.35 0.35
N LYS A 85 15.83 13.85 -0.51
CA LYS A 85 16.86 12.89 -0.12
C LYS A 85 18.02 13.61 0.57
N GLN A 86 18.47 14.72 0.00
CA GLN A 86 19.60 15.49 0.55
C GLN A 86 19.26 16.29 1.80
N THR A 87 18.02 16.77 1.91
CA THR A 87 17.57 17.48 3.11
C THR A 87 17.48 16.55 4.32
N ASP A 88 17.27 15.25 4.12
CA ASP A 88 16.98 14.27 5.18
C ASP A 88 15.65 14.51 5.93
N LYS A 89 15.02 13.41 6.33
CA LYS A 89 13.68 13.37 6.95
C LYS A 89 13.60 14.16 8.24
N ASP A 90 14.67 14.22 9.01
CA ASP A 90 14.67 14.90 10.31
C ASP A 90 14.71 16.43 10.19
N ASN A 91 15.17 16.97 9.05
CA ASN A 91 15.21 18.41 8.81
C ASN A 91 13.88 18.97 8.28
N TYR A 92 13.06 18.18 7.58
CA TYR A 92 11.72 18.62 7.14
C TYR A 92 10.57 18.01 7.95
N ARG A 93 10.84 17.04 8.85
CA ARG A 93 9.90 16.53 9.86
C ARG A 93 10.49 16.67 11.26
N VAL A 94 10.55 17.91 11.71
CA VAL A 94 11.30 18.35 12.88
C VAL A 94 10.54 18.02 14.16
N LYS A 95 11.19 17.29 15.08
CA LYS A 95 10.71 17.12 16.45
C LYS A 95 11.50 18.03 17.38
N ILE A 96 10.90 19.14 17.80
CA ILE A 96 11.59 20.14 18.62
C ILE A 96 11.72 19.63 20.06
N LYS A 97 12.96 19.35 20.48
CA LYS A 97 13.26 18.75 21.80
C LYS A 97 13.31 19.79 22.93
N GLY A 98 13.71 21.03 22.63
CA GLY A 98 13.88 22.14 23.57
C GLY A 98 13.09 23.37 23.14
N ASP A 99 13.69 24.55 23.27
CA ASP A 99 13.06 25.83 22.96
C ASP A 99 13.51 26.41 21.61
N VAL A 100 14.61 25.89 21.06
CA VAL A 100 15.12 26.22 19.72
C VAL A 100 15.50 24.92 19.00
N ALA A 101 15.17 24.82 17.72
CA ALA A 101 15.69 23.80 16.81
C ALA A 101 16.37 24.46 15.61
N THR A 102 17.46 23.85 15.14
CA THR A 102 18.20 24.29 13.95
C THR A 102 18.09 23.23 12.87
N ILE A 103 17.88 23.65 11.62
CA ILE A 103 17.76 22.76 10.47
C ILE A 103 18.44 23.33 9.22
N ALA A 104 18.74 22.46 8.26
CA ALA A 104 19.22 22.84 6.95
C ALA A 104 18.32 22.21 5.87
N LEU A 105 17.95 23.01 4.88
CA LEU A 105 17.17 22.62 3.72
C LEU A 105 18.05 22.76 2.47
N THR A 106 18.24 21.65 1.77
CA THR A 106 19.00 21.62 0.52
C THR A 106 18.03 21.82 -0.63
N MET A 107 18.18 22.89 -1.40
CA MET A 107 17.23 23.32 -2.42
C MET A 107 17.71 22.93 -3.83
N PHE A 108 16.77 22.70 -4.74
CA PHE A 108 17.04 22.47 -6.16
C PHE A 108 15.99 23.13 -7.06
N HIS A 109 16.40 23.52 -8.28
CA HIS A 109 15.48 24.03 -9.29
C HIS A 109 14.64 22.90 -9.89
N CYS A 110 13.32 23.12 -9.98
CA CYS A 110 12.38 22.09 -10.39
C CYS A 110 11.39 22.58 -11.46
N GLY A 111 10.79 21.62 -12.16
CA GLY A 111 9.50 21.78 -12.81
C GLY A 111 8.38 21.28 -11.89
N GLN A 112 7.16 21.74 -12.13
CA GLN A 112 5.96 21.38 -11.37
C GLN A 112 4.93 20.72 -12.28
N THR A 113 4.37 19.59 -11.86
CA THR A 113 3.14 19.02 -12.42
C THR A 113 2.15 18.72 -11.30
N ASP A 114 0.93 19.23 -11.44
CA ASP A 114 -0.15 19.05 -10.47
C ASP A 114 -1.07 17.91 -10.91
N VAL A 115 -1.27 16.90 -10.06
CA VAL A 115 -2.12 15.75 -10.36
C VAL A 115 -3.37 15.81 -9.49
N LEU A 116 -4.53 15.83 -10.13
CA LEU A 116 -5.83 15.87 -9.47
C LEU A 116 -6.92 15.20 -10.33
N PRO A 117 -8.00 14.73 -9.70
CA PRO A 117 -8.11 14.39 -8.28
C PRO A 117 -7.50 13.01 -7.96
N LEU A 118 -7.12 12.82 -6.69
CA LEU A 118 -6.46 11.63 -6.15
C LEU A 118 -7.21 11.12 -4.92
N PHE A 119 -7.72 9.90 -4.99
CA PHE A 119 -8.40 9.20 -3.90
C PHE A 119 -8.46 7.70 -4.22
N ASP A 120 -8.75 6.84 -3.26
CA ASP A 120 -9.05 5.44 -3.55
C ASP A 120 -10.53 5.30 -3.95
N PRO A 121 -10.88 4.89 -5.19
CA PRO A 121 -12.28 4.79 -5.61
C PRO A 121 -13.05 3.65 -4.91
N ARG A 122 -12.37 2.72 -4.24
CA ARG A 122 -13.01 1.61 -3.50
C ARG A 122 -13.39 1.99 -2.08
N LYS A 123 -12.51 2.73 -1.39
CA LYS A 123 -12.72 3.19 -0.01
C LYS A 123 -13.24 4.62 0.07
N MET A 124 -13.06 5.39 -1.00
CA MET A 124 -13.33 6.82 -1.07
C MET A 124 -12.59 7.57 0.04
N ASP A 125 -11.32 7.21 0.23
CA ASP A 125 -10.40 7.73 1.24
C ASP A 125 -9.12 8.28 0.58
N TYR A 126 -8.31 9.02 1.33
CA TYR A 126 -7.08 9.63 0.85
C TYR A 126 -5.98 8.60 0.56
N LEU A 127 -5.23 8.82 -0.51
CA LEU A 127 -4.01 8.09 -0.81
C LEU A 127 -2.83 8.79 -0.14
N THR A 128 -2.19 8.13 0.82
CA THR A 128 -1.21 8.77 1.72
C THR A 128 0.23 8.38 1.41
N LYS A 129 0.46 7.27 0.70
CA LYS A 129 1.79 6.82 0.28
C LYS A 129 2.02 7.19 -1.16
N VAL A 130 3.16 7.84 -1.39
CA VAL A 130 3.60 8.34 -2.69
C VAL A 130 4.92 7.66 -3.02
N GLN A 131 4.97 7.08 -4.21
CA GLN A 131 6.18 6.57 -4.81
C GLN A 131 6.33 7.23 -6.19
N LEU A 132 7.41 8.01 -6.31
CA LEU A 132 7.83 8.60 -7.58
C LEU A 132 8.90 7.71 -8.19
N VAL A 133 8.75 7.40 -9.47
CA VAL A 133 9.69 6.59 -10.22
C VAL A 133 10.13 7.38 -11.45
N ASP A 134 11.44 7.50 -11.64
CA ASP A 134 12.01 8.02 -12.88
C ASP A 134 11.78 7.00 -14.00
N ALA A 135 11.16 7.45 -15.09
CA ALA A 135 10.78 6.58 -16.20
C ALA A 135 12.00 6.06 -16.99
N ALA A 136 13.13 6.77 -16.97
CA ALA A 136 14.34 6.37 -17.70
C ALA A 136 15.10 5.26 -16.96
N THR A 137 15.28 5.41 -15.64
CA THR A 137 16.08 4.49 -14.82
C THR A 137 15.25 3.40 -14.13
N GLY A 138 13.93 3.60 -13.99
CA GLY A 138 13.07 2.74 -13.17
C GLY A 138 13.34 2.84 -11.66
N ALA A 139 14.16 3.80 -11.23
CA ALA A 139 14.55 4.02 -9.85
C ALA A 139 13.89 5.27 -9.26
N TRP A 140 14.26 5.63 -8.03
CA TRP A 140 13.90 6.92 -7.46
C TRP A 140 14.57 8.06 -8.25
N PRO A 141 13.86 9.15 -8.57
CA PRO A 141 14.48 10.31 -9.20
C PRO A 141 15.61 10.86 -8.33
N LEU A 142 16.65 11.39 -8.98
CA LEU A 142 17.86 11.87 -8.30
C LEU A 142 17.53 13.00 -7.31
N ARG A 143 16.82 14.03 -7.78
CA ARG A 143 16.30 15.13 -6.95
C ARG A 143 14.79 15.22 -7.13
N TYR A 144 14.08 15.21 -6.02
CA TYR A 144 12.62 15.23 -6.03
C TYR A 144 12.03 15.84 -4.77
N TRP A 145 10.83 16.36 -4.94
CA TRP A 145 9.93 16.72 -3.87
C TRP A 145 8.49 16.48 -4.32
N TYR A 146 7.58 16.42 -3.36
CA TYR A 146 6.15 16.41 -3.66
C TYR A 146 5.40 17.04 -2.50
N SER A 147 4.27 17.68 -2.79
CA SER A 147 3.42 18.28 -1.76
C SER A 147 2.91 17.19 -0.82
N ARG A 148 2.77 17.53 0.46
CA ARG A 148 2.31 16.60 1.49
C ARG A 148 0.90 16.08 1.18
N VAL A 149 0.79 14.75 1.17
CA VAL A 149 -0.49 14.02 1.14
C VAL A 149 -0.83 13.37 2.50
N ASP A 150 0.17 13.10 3.35
CA ASP A 150 -0.03 12.45 4.65
C ASP A 150 -0.63 13.46 5.67
N GLY A 151 -1.90 13.32 6.06
CA GLY A 151 -2.50 14.14 7.14
C GLY A 151 -2.90 15.56 6.72
N ARG A 152 -3.12 15.77 5.42
CA ARG A 152 -3.95 16.85 4.88
C ARG A 152 -5.19 16.23 4.27
N ASP A 153 -6.31 16.93 4.38
CA ASP A 153 -7.54 16.62 3.65
C ASP A 153 -7.40 17.09 2.19
N THR A 154 -6.49 16.47 1.42
CA THR A 154 -6.20 16.87 0.04
C THR A 154 -6.36 15.71 -0.93
N ASN A 155 -7.06 16.00 -2.02
CA ASN A 155 -7.25 15.13 -3.17
C ASN A 155 -6.33 15.52 -4.34
N ALA A 156 -5.22 16.22 -4.07
CA ALA A 156 -4.28 16.65 -5.09
C ALA A 156 -2.84 16.47 -4.61
N ILE A 157 -1.93 16.31 -5.56
CA ILE A 157 -0.50 16.31 -5.29
C ILE A 157 0.21 17.14 -6.35
N SER A 158 1.13 17.99 -5.91
CA SER A 158 2.09 18.66 -6.77
C SER A 158 3.39 17.87 -6.74
N VAL A 159 3.86 17.43 -7.89
CA VAL A 159 5.12 16.73 -8.08
C VAL A 159 6.17 17.75 -8.53
N PHE A 160 7.37 17.67 -7.95
CA PHE A 160 8.49 18.55 -8.29
C PHE A 160 9.74 17.73 -8.59
N LEU A 161 10.28 17.89 -9.79
CA LEU A 161 11.45 17.15 -10.28
C LEU A 161 12.35 18.06 -11.11
N GLU A 162 13.59 17.64 -11.35
CA GLU A 162 14.48 18.34 -12.26
C GLU A 162 13.88 18.43 -13.66
N LYS A 163 14.06 19.58 -14.32
CA LYS A 163 13.55 19.80 -15.67
C LYS A 163 14.13 18.76 -16.63
N GLY A 164 13.27 18.20 -17.49
CA GLY A 164 13.65 17.12 -18.41
C GLY A 164 13.44 15.71 -17.86
N THR A 165 13.19 15.54 -16.56
CA THR A 165 12.87 14.24 -15.97
C THR A 165 11.46 13.78 -16.34
N ARG A 166 11.32 12.51 -16.73
CA ARG A 166 10.03 11.85 -16.90
C ARG A 166 9.70 11.04 -15.66
N PHE A 167 8.47 11.14 -15.17
CA PHE A 167 8.07 10.46 -13.95
C PHE A 167 6.84 9.58 -14.12
N LYS A 168 6.78 8.55 -13.28
CA LYS A 168 5.60 7.74 -13.03
C LYS A 168 5.22 7.94 -11.56
N LEU A 169 3.93 8.05 -11.30
CA LEU A 169 3.40 8.26 -9.96
C LEU A 169 2.61 7.02 -9.55
N ILE A 170 3.02 6.44 -8.42
CA ILE A 170 2.33 5.33 -7.78
C ILE A 170 1.86 5.81 -6.41
N MET A 171 0.58 5.59 -6.11
CA MET A 171 0.03 5.93 -4.80
C MET A 171 -0.81 4.80 -4.19
N SER A 172 -0.87 4.82 -2.86
CA SER A 172 -1.61 3.86 -2.07
C SER A 172 -2.01 4.40 -0.70
N ASP A 173 -2.98 3.76 -0.07
CA ASP A 173 -3.35 3.96 1.32
C ASP A 173 -2.38 3.25 2.29
N ASN A 174 -1.75 2.15 1.86
CA ASN A 174 -0.86 1.30 2.65
C ASN A 174 0.35 0.80 1.84
N LEU A 175 1.26 0.07 2.50
CA LEU A 175 2.49 -0.45 1.87
C LEU A 175 2.29 -1.75 1.07
N LEU A 176 1.10 -2.37 1.15
CA LEU A 176 0.82 -3.70 0.60
C LEU A 176 0.22 -3.64 -0.80
N HIS A 177 -0.62 -2.63 -1.08
CA HIS A 177 -1.38 -2.55 -2.32
C HIS A 177 -1.04 -1.27 -3.08
N LYS A 178 -0.96 -1.36 -4.40
CA LYS A 178 -0.85 -0.21 -5.29
C LYS A 178 -2.23 0.09 -5.86
N GLN A 179 -2.77 1.27 -5.56
CA GLN A 179 -4.16 1.60 -5.88
C GLN A 179 -4.28 2.63 -7.00
N LEU A 180 -3.22 3.43 -7.18
CA LEU A 180 -3.10 4.40 -8.25
C LEU A 180 -1.80 4.16 -8.99
N LEU A 181 -1.90 3.92 -10.30
CA LEU A 181 -0.77 3.77 -11.21
C LEU A 181 -0.92 4.79 -12.34
N LEU A 182 -0.14 5.86 -12.27
CA LEU A 182 -0.10 6.91 -13.27
C LEU A 182 1.23 6.79 -14.03
N LEU A 183 1.18 6.15 -15.19
CA LEU A 183 2.33 5.62 -15.93
C LEU A 183 2.51 6.26 -17.31
N ASN A 184 1.46 6.87 -17.88
CA ASN A 184 1.43 7.30 -19.29
C ASN A 184 1.70 6.12 -20.22
N SER A 185 0.86 5.09 -20.12
CA SER A 185 0.98 3.85 -20.87
C SER A 185 0.53 4.00 -22.32
N SER A 186 1.10 3.18 -23.19
CA SER A 186 0.73 3.07 -24.59
C SER A 186 0.64 1.59 -24.97
N GLN A 187 0.06 1.28 -26.13
CA GLN A 187 -0.07 -0.11 -26.56
C GLN A 187 1.28 -0.81 -26.72
N ASP A 188 2.30 -0.09 -27.22
CA ASP A 188 3.66 -0.60 -27.42
C ASP A 188 4.46 -0.66 -26.12
N GLN A 189 4.15 0.23 -25.18
CA GLN A 189 4.82 0.28 -23.88
C GLN A 189 3.79 0.33 -22.74
N PRO A 190 3.23 -0.84 -22.35
CA PRO A 190 2.20 -0.94 -21.31
C PRO A 190 2.68 -0.46 -19.93
N THR A 191 3.98 -0.60 -19.63
CA THR A 191 4.58 -0.08 -18.39
C THR A 191 4.77 1.44 -18.38
N GLY A 192 4.46 2.09 -19.51
CA GLY A 192 4.40 3.53 -19.70
C GLY A 192 5.72 4.26 -19.87
N ARG A 193 5.64 5.42 -20.53
CA ARG A 193 6.77 6.32 -20.83
C ARG A 193 7.01 7.35 -19.73
N GLY A 194 6.07 7.48 -18.79
CA GLY A 194 6.05 8.56 -17.81
C GLY A 194 5.64 9.91 -18.40
N PHE A 195 5.30 10.83 -17.51
CA PHE A 195 4.96 12.23 -17.80
C PHE A 195 6.22 13.09 -17.71
N LEU A 196 6.43 13.98 -18.68
CA LEU A 196 7.52 14.94 -18.60
C LEU A 196 7.15 15.98 -17.53
N ILE A 197 8.05 16.26 -16.60
CA ILE A 197 7.75 17.24 -15.55
C ILE A 197 7.51 18.62 -16.17
N GLY A 198 6.41 19.27 -15.79
CA GLY A 198 5.95 20.54 -16.37
C GLY A 198 5.03 20.38 -17.59
N GLU A 199 4.99 19.20 -18.22
CA GLU A 199 4.27 18.94 -19.47
C GLU A 199 3.52 17.58 -19.42
N PRO A 200 2.21 17.58 -19.11
CA PRO A 200 1.35 18.75 -18.89
C PRO A 200 1.62 19.44 -17.54
N ALA A 201 1.24 20.72 -17.48
CA ALA A 201 1.29 21.51 -16.26
C ALA A 201 0.42 20.92 -15.14
N SER A 202 -0.75 20.40 -15.52
CA SER A 202 -1.69 19.73 -14.61
C SER A 202 -2.35 18.55 -15.32
N ILE A 203 -2.52 17.45 -14.59
CA ILE A 203 -3.24 16.26 -15.00
C ILE A 203 -4.57 16.28 -14.24
N GLN A 204 -5.63 16.77 -14.88
CA GLN A 204 -6.97 16.91 -14.30
C GLN A 204 -7.86 15.67 -14.50
N THR A 205 -7.48 14.81 -15.44
CA THR A 205 -8.17 13.57 -15.78
C THR A 205 -7.49 12.35 -15.16
N ALA A 206 -6.84 12.54 -14.00
CA ALA A 206 -6.05 11.50 -13.36
C ALA A 206 -6.81 10.16 -13.16
N PRO A 207 -8.09 10.12 -12.70
CA PRO A 207 -8.84 8.86 -12.57
C PRO A 207 -8.97 8.09 -13.89
N PHE A 208 -9.23 8.80 -14.99
CA PHE A 208 -9.37 8.20 -16.32
C PHE A 208 -8.02 7.70 -16.84
N GLN A 209 -6.96 8.50 -16.72
CA GLN A 209 -5.62 8.10 -17.13
C GLN A 209 -5.13 6.87 -16.35
N VAL A 210 -5.39 6.82 -15.04
CA VAL A 210 -5.05 5.67 -14.19
C VAL A 210 -5.81 4.42 -14.61
N ALA A 211 -7.11 4.55 -14.93
CA ALA A 211 -7.90 3.44 -15.45
C ALA A 211 -7.35 2.94 -16.80
N GLN A 212 -6.94 3.84 -17.71
CA GLN A 212 -6.29 3.45 -18.96
C GLN A 212 -4.97 2.73 -18.73
N ASP A 213 -4.14 3.25 -17.83
CA ASP A 213 -2.85 2.68 -17.47
C ASP A 213 -2.99 1.29 -16.86
N LEU A 214 -3.93 1.12 -15.94
CA LEU A 214 -4.26 -0.18 -15.37
C LEU A 214 -4.76 -1.16 -16.43
N ARG A 215 -5.65 -0.72 -17.34
CA ARG A 215 -6.18 -1.58 -18.40
C ARG A 215 -5.05 -2.13 -19.28
N LEU A 216 -4.13 -1.27 -19.73
CA LEU A 216 -3.02 -1.68 -20.59
C LEU A 216 -2.02 -2.60 -19.87
N VAL A 217 -1.68 -2.31 -18.60
CA VAL A 217 -0.82 -3.20 -17.81
C VAL A 217 -1.49 -4.55 -17.56
N LEU A 218 -2.80 -4.57 -17.27
CA LEU A 218 -3.53 -5.78 -16.95
C LEU A 218 -3.75 -6.66 -18.16
N ARG A 219 -3.98 -6.09 -19.35
CA ARG A 219 -4.09 -6.82 -20.61
C ARG A 219 -2.96 -7.84 -20.76
N ASP A 220 -1.72 -7.36 -20.62
CA ASP A 220 -0.53 -8.18 -20.84
C ASP A 220 -0.32 -9.19 -19.72
N ARG A 221 -0.63 -8.82 -18.47
CA ARG A 221 -0.54 -9.72 -17.31
C ARG A 221 -1.57 -10.85 -17.37
N ILE A 222 -2.81 -10.55 -17.75
CA ILE A 222 -3.88 -11.54 -17.92
C ILE A 222 -3.54 -12.45 -19.10
N ALA A 223 -3.13 -11.90 -20.24
CA ALA A 223 -2.69 -12.70 -21.39
C ALA A 223 -1.53 -13.64 -21.03
N ASN A 224 -0.56 -13.17 -20.24
CA ASN A 224 0.54 -13.99 -19.75
C ASN A 224 0.07 -15.15 -18.84
N LEU A 225 -0.89 -14.90 -17.95
CA LEU A 225 -1.48 -15.94 -17.10
C LEU A 225 -2.28 -16.95 -17.93
N HIS A 226 -3.09 -16.47 -18.87
CA HIS A 226 -3.91 -17.31 -19.75
C HIS A 226 -3.04 -18.24 -20.62
N GLN A 227 -1.98 -17.70 -21.25
CA GLN A 227 -1.01 -18.50 -22.02
C GLN A 227 -0.33 -19.60 -21.19
N ARG A 228 -0.29 -19.42 -19.86
CA ARG A 228 0.33 -20.33 -18.90
C ARG A 228 -0.69 -21.23 -18.19
N GLY A 229 -1.93 -21.29 -18.69
CA GLY A 229 -2.99 -22.17 -18.21
C GLY A 229 -3.65 -21.74 -16.90
N ILE A 230 -3.37 -20.52 -16.41
CA ILE A 230 -4.01 -19.95 -15.23
C ILE A 230 -5.16 -19.07 -15.71
N VAL A 231 -6.35 -19.66 -15.82
CA VAL A 231 -7.55 -19.00 -16.33
C VAL A 231 -8.53 -18.71 -15.21
N ASN A 232 -8.94 -17.45 -15.10
CA ASN A 232 -10.02 -17.05 -14.21
C ASN A 232 -11.08 -16.28 -15.02
N ARG A 233 -12.07 -17.03 -15.50
CA ARG A 233 -13.14 -16.51 -16.36
C ARG A 233 -13.87 -15.30 -15.76
N TYR A 234 -14.08 -15.29 -14.45
CA TYR A 234 -14.69 -14.15 -13.78
C TYR A 234 -13.83 -12.87 -13.88
N LEU A 235 -12.50 -13.00 -13.73
CA LEU A 235 -11.59 -11.85 -13.86
C LEU A 235 -11.50 -11.37 -15.30
N GLU A 236 -11.51 -12.28 -16.27
CA GLU A 236 -11.53 -11.95 -17.70
C GLU A 236 -12.83 -11.23 -18.08
N ASP A 237 -13.99 -11.76 -17.68
CA ASP A 237 -15.29 -11.13 -17.91
C ASP A 237 -15.37 -9.73 -17.25
N LEU A 238 -14.83 -9.58 -16.04
CA LEU A 238 -14.77 -8.31 -15.33
C LEU A 238 -13.83 -7.32 -16.04
N TYR A 239 -12.68 -7.78 -16.53
CA TYR A 239 -11.74 -6.95 -17.28
C TYR A 239 -12.33 -6.50 -18.63
N ASP A 240 -13.00 -7.38 -19.36
CA ASP A 240 -13.58 -7.08 -20.68
C ASP A 240 -14.81 -6.16 -20.58
N SER A 241 -15.68 -6.38 -19.59
CA SER A 241 -16.80 -5.47 -19.31
C SER A 241 -16.30 -4.09 -18.89
N THR A 242 -15.28 -4.02 -18.03
CA THR A 242 -14.68 -2.76 -17.60
C THR A 242 -13.97 -2.04 -18.74
N SER A 243 -13.32 -2.77 -19.64
CA SER A 243 -12.65 -2.20 -20.81
C SER A 243 -13.65 -1.52 -21.76
N ARG A 244 -14.85 -2.09 -21.92
CA ARG A 244 -15.95 -1.47 -22.67
C ARG A 244 -16.48 -0.21 -21.97
N GLU A 245 -16.71 -0.25 -20.66
CA GLU A 245 -17.14 0.93 -19.90
C GLU A 245 -16.12 2.09 -19.97
N LEU A 246 -14.82 1.77 -20.03
CA LEU A 246 -13.77 2.78 -20.18
C LEU A 246 -13.75 3.39 -21.58
N GLN A 247 -14.11 2.62 -22.62
CA GLN A 247 -14.32 3.16 -23.97
C GLN A 247 -15.54 4.08 -24.02
N ASP A 248 -16.63 3.74 -23.33
CA ASP A 248 -17.80 4.61 -23.20
C ASP A 248 -17.45 5.91 -22.47
N ALA A 249 -16.56 5.86 -21.48
CA ALA A 249 -16.05 7.06 -20.80
C ALA A 249 -15.29 7.96 -21.78
N ASP A 250 -14.44 7.41 -22.64
CA ASP A 250 -13.75 8.16 -23.69
C ASP A 250 -14.73 8.82 -24.68
N GLY A 251 -15.80 8.12 -25.05
CA GLY A 251 -16.90 8.68 -25.83
C GLY A 251 -17.60 9.84 -25.13
N ALA A 252 -17.96 9.68 -23.85
CA ALA A 252 -18.59 10.72 -23.05
C ALA A 252 -17.69 11.97 -22.89
N LEU A 253 -16.36 11.79 -22.82
CA LEU A 253 -15.41 12.90 -22.81
C LEU A 253 -15.45 13.70 -24.12
N LYS A 254 -15.48 13.00 -25.27
CA LYS A 254 -15.61 13.62 -26.60
C LYS A 254 -16.93 14.37 -26.78
N GLU A 255 -18.01 13.83 -26.23
CA GLU A 255 -19.35 14.45 -26.19
C GLU A 255 -19.49 15.57 -25.14
N ARG A 256 -18.45 15.83 -24.33
CA ARG A 256 -18.46 16.80 -23.22
C ARG A 256 -19.47 16.50 -22.12
N SER A 257 -19.88 15.23 -21.98
CA SER A 257 -20.75 14.75 -20.91
C SER A 257 -19.93 14.40 -19.66
N PHE A 258 -19.51 15.43 -18.92
CA PHE A 258 -18.56 15.29 -17.80
C PHE A 258 -19.07 14.42 -16.65
N GLY A 259 -20.37 14.45 -16.34
CA GLY A 259 -20.95 13.60 -15.28
C GLY A 259 -20.85 12.11 -15.60
N ARG A 260 -21.22 11.74 -16.84
CA ARG A 260 -21.12 10.35 -17.32
C ARG A 260 -19.65 9.92 -17.46
N PHE A 261 -18.78 10.79 -17.97
CA PHE A 261 -17.34 10.55 -18.03
C PHE A 261 -16.76 10.24 -16.65
N TRP A 262 -17.10 11.06 -15.65
CA TRP A 262 -16.61 10.92 -14.28
C TRP A 262 -17.08 9.62 -13.63
N GLU A 263 -18.38 9.34 -13.66
CA GLU A 263 -18.98 8.13 -13.11
C GLU A 263 -18.33 6.87 -13.69
N ARG A 264 -18.22 6.79 -15.02
CA ARG A 264 -17.65 5.64 -15.73
C ARG A 264 -16.15 5.49 -15.47
N SER A 265 -15.41 6.60 -15.40
CA SER A 265 -13.98 6.56 -15.09
C SER A 265 -13.69 6.02 -13.69
N ILE A 266 -14.44 6.47 -12.68
CA ILE A 266 -14.29 5.99 -11.30
C ILE A 266 -14.71 4.53 -11.18
N ALA A 267 -15.86 4.17 -11.77
CA ALA A 267 -16.34 2.79 -11.75
C ALA A 267 -15.33 1.84 -12.40
N ALA A 268 -14.78 2.22 -13.55
CA ALA A 268 -13.77 1.44 -14.25
C ALA A 268 -12.48 1.32 -13.43
N TRP A 269 -11.99 2.42 -12.85
CA TRP A 269 -10.81 2.40 -11.99
C TRP A 269 -11.01 1.48 -10.77
N ALA A 270 -12.16 1.55 -10.09
CA ALA A 270 -12.46 0.68 -8.96
C ALA A 270 -12.45 -0.81 -9.34
N LYS A 271 -13.08 -1.16 -10.47
CA LYS A 271 -13.11 -2.55 -10.98
C LYS A 271 -11.72 -3.02 -11.40
N LEU A 272 -10.94 -2.20 -12.10
CA LEU A 272 -9.57 -2.54 -12.49
C LEU A 272 -8.65 -2.70 -11.29
N ASN A 273 -8.84 -1.95 -10.20
CA ASN A 273 -8.11 -2.16 -8.96
C ASN A 273 -8.40 -3.53 -8.32
N VAL A 274 -9.63 -4.05 -8.47
CA VAL A 274 -9.96 -5.42 -8.04
C VAL A 274 -9.21 -6.41 -8.92
N VAL A 275 -9.31 -6.29 -10.25
CA VAL A 275 -8.60 -7.17 -11.19
C VAL A 275 -7.09 -7.14 -10.94
N TYR A 276 -6.50 -5.97 -10.74
CA TYR A 276 -5.07 -5.80 -10.45
C TYR A 276 -4.65 -6.54 -9.18
N SER A 277 -5.40 -6.36 -8.08
CA SER A 277 -5.10 -7.02 -6.82
C SER A 277 -5.21 -8.54 -6.94
N GLU A 278 -6.22 -9.06 -7.64
CA GLU A 278 -6.40 -10.51 -7.79
C GLU A 278 -5.33 -11.13 -8.71
N VAL A 279 -4.95 -10.44 -9.78
CA VAL A 279 -3.85 -10.86 -10.67
C VAL A 279 -2.52 -10.86 -9.91
N GLU A 280 -2.22 -9.81 -9.14
CA GLU A 280 -0.99 -9.73 -8.33
C GLU A 280 -0.95 -10.82 -7.25
N ASN A 281 -2.07 -11.06 -6.57
CA ASN A 281 -2.19 -12.13 -5.58
C ASN A 281 -1.99 -13.51 -6.22
N THR A 282 -2.60 -13.76 -7.38
CA THR A 282 -2.45 -15.01 -8.11
C THR A 282 -0.98 -15.22 -8.51
N GLN A 283 -0.31 -14.19 -9.05
CA GLN A 283 1.12 -14.28 -9.38
C GLN A 283 1.99 -14.54 -8.16
N ARG A 284 1.71 -13.88 -7.03
CA ARG A 284 2.44 -14.07 -5.78
C ARG A 284 2.23 -15.45 -5.18
N ASP A 285 1.01 -15.96 -5.20
CA ASP A 285 0.66 -17.29 -4.72
C ASP A 285 1.37 -18.37 -5.55
N VAL A 286 1.34 -18.20 -6.87
CA VAL A 286 2.06 -19.06 -7.82
C VAL A 286 3.58 -19.06 -7.55
N LEU A 287 4.18 -17.90 -7.28
CA LEU A 287 5.61 -17.79 -6.92
C LEU A 287 5.91 -18.42 -5.54
N ALA A 288 5.05 -18.18 -4.55
CA ALA A 288 5.19 -18.77 -3.22
C ALA A 288 5.09 -20.30 -3.27
N GLY A 289 4.16 -20.84 -4.06
CA GLY A 289 4.03 -22.27 -4.32
C GLY A 289 5.30 -22.88 -4.91
N VAL A 290 5.93 -22.20 -5.89
CA VAL A 290 7.21 -22.66 -6.46
C VAL A 290 8.32 -22.70 -5.41
N LEU A 291 8.46 -21.64 -4.61
CA LEU A 291 9.48 -21.61 -3.56
C LEU A 291 9.27 -22.75 -2.54
N PHE A 292 8.01 -23.03 -2.19
CA PHE A 292 7.66 -24.15 -1.33
C PHE A 292 8.01 -25.52 -1.97
N PHE A 293 7.68 -25.73 -3.24
CA PHE A 293 8.03 -26.96 -3.94
C PHE A 293 9.54 -27.18 -4.03
N ILE A 294 10.32 -26.13 -4.32
CA ILE A 294 11.78 -26.22 -4.38
C ILE A 294 12.37 -26.68 -3.04
N ALA A 295 11.87 -26.15 -1.91
CA ALA A 295 12.30 -26.59 -0.59
C ALA A 295 12.03 -28.09 -0.34
N LEU A 296 10.98 -28.66 -0.96
CA LEU A 296 10.63 -30.07 -0.86
C LEU A 296 11.48 -30.98 -1.79
N PHE A 297 12.16 -30.43 -2.80
CA PHE A 297 12.96 -31.24 -3.73
C PHE A 297 14.15 -31.91 -3.06
N VAL A 298 14.80 -31.26 -2.10
CA VAL A 298 15.95 -31.82 -1.37
C VAL A 298 15.57 -33.06 -0.55
N PRO A 299 14.58 -33.01 0.37
CA PRO A 299 14.17 -34.21 1.10
C PRO A 299 13.56 -35.27 0.17
N PHE A 300 12.86 -34.87 -0.89
CA PHE A 300 12.35 -35.81 -1.89
C PHE A 300 13.48 -36.55 -2.62
N ALA A 301 14.48 -35.84 -3.14
CA ALA A 301 15.61 -36.43 -3.85
C ALA A 301 16.41 -37.39 -2.95
N TYR A 302 16.56 -37.06 -1.66
CA TYR A 302 17.18 -37.94 -0.68
C TYR A 302 16.38 -39.24 -0.46
N CYS A 303 15.06 -39.13 -0.27
CA CYS A 303 14.20 -40.30 -0.11
C CYS A 303 14.17 -41.17 -1.38
N MET A 304 14.15 -40.53 -2.55
CA MET A 304 14.07 -41.21 -3.84
C MET A 304 15.39 -41.90 -4.23
N GLU A 305 16.54 -41.31 -3.90
CA GLU A 305 17.87 -41.95 -4.04
C GLU A 305 17.92 -43.27 -3.25
N ARG A 306 17.52 -43.22 -1.99
CA ARG A 306 17.51 -44.40 -1.12
C ARG A 306 16.47 -45.45 -1.53
N TYR A 307 15.35 -45.02 -2.11
CA TYR A 307 14.32 -45.94 -2.62
C TYR A 307 14.78 -46.68 -3.89
N LEU A 308 15.43 -45.99 -4.84
CA LEU A 308 15.81 -46.57 -6.13
C LEU A 308 17.12 -47.36 -6.08
N PHE A 309 18.18 -46.75 -5.55
CA PHE A 309 19.55 -47.24 -5.76
C PHE A 309 20.26 -47.73 -4.50
N CYS A 310 19.93 -47.18 -3.31
CA CYS A 310 20.45 -47.63 -2.00
C CYS A 310 21.96 -47.96 -2.03
N PHE A 311 22.76 -47.10 -2.65
CA PHE A 311 24.19 -47.32 -2.80
C PHE A 311 24.88 -47.33 -1.43
N ARG A 312 25.93 -48.14 -1.27
CA ARG A 312 26.73 -48.18 -0.01
C ARG A 312 27.84 -47.13 0.01
N GLY A 313 28.33 -46.69 -1.16
CA GLY A 313 29.42 -45.72 -1.29
C GLY A 313 28.91 -44.28 -1.23
N VAL A 314 29.54 -43.45 -0.38
CA VAL A 314 29.17 -42.04 -0.17
C VAL A 314 29.22 -41.22 -1.46
N TYR A 315 30.26 -41.41 -2.29
CA TYR A 315 30.37 -40.70 -3.58
C TYR A 315 29.26 -41.07 -4.56
N GLN A 316 28.85 -42.34 -4.59
CA GLN A 316 27.75 -42.80 -5.44
C GLN A 316 26.38 -42.29 -4.94
N GLN A 317 26.19 -42.21 -3.61
CA GLN A 317 25.00 -41.60 -3.01
C GLN A 317 24.89 -40.13 -3.37
N ILE A 318 25.97 -39.36 -3.23
CA ILE A 318 25.99 -37.93 -3.56
C ILE A 318 25.69 -37.71 -5.05
N ALA A 319 26.32 -38.50 -5.93
CA ALA A 319 26.09 -38.40 -7.38
C ALA A 319 24.65 -38.77 -7.76
N ALA A 320 24.10 -39.85 -7.20
CA ALA A 320 22.73 -40.28 -7.44
C ALA A 320 21.70 -39.28 -6.90
N PHE A 321 21.93 -38.74 -5.70
CA PHE A 321 21.13 -37.67 -5.12
C PHE A 321 21.11 -36.43 -6.01
N LEU A 322 22.29 -35.98 -6.47
CA LEU A 322 22.40 -34.79 -7.32
C LEU A 322 21.72 -35.01 -8.68
N LEU A 323 21.84 -36.20 -9.26
CA LEU A 323 21.17 -36.56 -10.50
C LEU A 323 19.64 -36.59 -10.35
N ILE A 324 19.11 -37.18 -9.28
CA ILE A 324 17.67 -37.20 -9.00
C ILE A 324 17.14 -35.80 -8.70
N LEU A 325 17.90 -34.99 -7.96
CA LEU A 325 17.57 -33.60 -7.67
C LEU A 325 17.45 -32.79 -8.97
N LEU A 326 18.45 -32.87 -9.85
CA LEU A 326 18.44 -32.21 -11.15
C LEU A 326 17.27 -32.70 -12.01
N MET A 327 17.05 -34.01 -12.09
CA MET A 327 15.94 -34.59 -12.86
C MET A 327 14.58 -34.09 -12.36
N THR A 328 14.39 -34.02 -11.04
CA THR A 328 13.16 -33.52 -10.41
C THR A 328 12.93 -32.04 -10.75
N ILE A 329 13.99 -31.21 -10.66
CA ILE A 329 13.94 -29.79 -11.02
C ILE A 329 13.56 -29.62 -12.51
N PHE A 330 14.19 -30.37 -13.42
CA PHE A 330 13.86 -30.30 -14.85
C PHE A 330 12.45 -30.77 -15.16
N THR A 331 11.98 -31.84 -14.51
CA THR A 331 10.63 -32.37 -14.69
C THR A 331 9.57 -31.35 -14.25
N ILE A 332 9.74 -30.76 -13.08
CA ILE A 332 8.79 -29.76 -12.57
C ILE A 332 8.89 -28.45 -13.34
N LYS A 333 10.08 -28.07 -13.82
CA LYS A 333 10.23 -26.94 -14.76
C LYS A 333 9.37 -27.13 -16.02
N ALA A 334 9.22 -28.36 -16.51
CA ALA A 334 8.38 -28.66 -17.67
C ALA A 334 6.88 -28.68 -17.32
N LEU A 335 6.52 -29.21 -16.15
CA LEU A 335 5.12 -29.42 -15.75
C LEU A 335 4.47 -28.20 -15.08
N HIS A 336 5.24 -27.37 -14.37
CA HIS A 336 4.69 -26.30 -13.55
C HIS A 336 4.80 -24.94 -14.26
N PRO A 337 3.66 -24.32 -14.67
CA PRO A 337 3.65 -23.07 -15.45
C PRO A 337 4.29 -21.88 -14.72
N ALA A 338 4.36 -21.95 -13.40
CA ALA A 338 4.95 -20.97 -12.51
C ALA A 338 6.47 -20.79 -12.67
N PHE A 339 7.20 -21.76 -13.22
CA PHE A 339 8.62 -21.53 -13.55
C PHE A 339 8.75 -20.60 -14.75
N GLN A 340 7.78 -20.61 -15.67
CA GLN A 340 7.72 -19.67 -16.79
C GLN A 340 7.25 -18.28 -16.31
N LEU A 341 6.32 -18.23 -15.33
CA LEU A 341 6.32 -17.24 -14.22
C LEU A 341 7.30 -16.07 -14.28
N THR A 342 8.51 -16.42 -13.86
CA THR A 342 9.56 -15.53 -13.41
C THR A 342 10.41 -15.12 -14.61
N TYR A 343 10.77 -13.84 -14.68
CA TYR A 343 11.59 -13.26 -15.75
C TYR A 343 12.93 -14.01 -15.98
N ASN A 344 13.38 -14.81 -15.01
CA ASN A 344 14.41 -15.83 -15.20
C ASN A 344 14.20 -17.02 -14.23
N PRO A 345 13.68 -18.17 -14.70
CA PRO A 345 13.54 -19.37 -13.86
C PRO A 345 14.88 -19.82 -13.26
N MET A 346 15.98 -19.59 -13.98
CA MET A 346 17.34 -19.91 -13.54
C MET A 346 17.76 -19.11 -12.31
N VAL A 347 17.29 -17.86 -12.16
CA VAL A 347 17.59 -17.03 -10.99
C VAL A 347 16.96 -17.60 -9.72
N VAL A 348 15.75 -18.17 -9.82
CA VAL A 348 15.08 -18.80 -8.67
C VAL A 348 15.89 -20.02 -8.20
N ILE A 349 16.32 -20.86 -9.15
CA ILE A 349 17.15 -22.04 -8.86
C ILE A 349 18.50 -21.60 -8.25
N LEU A 350 19.15 -20.60 -8.84
CA LEU A 350 20.42 -20.06 -8.35
C LEU A 350 20.28 -19.49 -6.93
N ALA A 351 19.24 -18.70 -6.67
CA ALA A 351 18.95 -18.15 -5.35
C ALA A 351 18.76 -19.26 -4.31
N PHE A 352 18.11 -20.37 -4.68
CA PHE A 352 17.99 -21.52 -3.80
C PHE A 352 19.34 -22.18 -3.50
N PHE A 353 20.21 -22.36 -4.49
CA PHE A 353 21.56 -22.88 -4.24
C PHE A 353 22.36 -21.94 -3.33
N ILE A 354 22.27 -20.62 -3.53
CA ILE A 354 22.92 -19.64 -2.67
C ILE A 354 22.41 -19.75 -1.23
N VAL A 355 21.08 -19.78 -1.02
CA VAL A 355 20.48 -19.91 0.31
C VAL A 355 20.81 -21.26 0.94
N GLY A 356 20.74 -22.36 0.18
CA GLY A 356 21.06 -23.70 0.65
C GLY A 356 22.52 -23.86 1.06
N LEU A 357 23.46 -23.36 0.24
CA LEU A 357 24.89 -23.35 0.58
C LEU A 357 25.15 -22.44 1.79
N SER A 358 24.50 -21.29 1.88
CA SER A 358 24.63 -20.39 3.03
C SER A 358 24.14 -21.06 4.33
N LEU A 359 22.99 -21.74 4.29
CA LEU A 359 22.46 -22.50 5.42
C LEU A 359 23.39 -23.66 5.81
N MET A 360 23.95 -24.36 4.84
CA MET A 360 24.94 -25.42 5.10
C MET A 360 26.18 -24.85 5.79
N VAL A 361 26.71 -23.71 5.34
CA VAL A 361 27.85 -23.04 5.98
C VAL A 361 27.50 -22.62 7.41
N VAL A 362 26.34 -22.00 7.63
CA VAL A 362 25.85 -21.65 8.98
C VAL A 362 25.72 -22.89 9.86
N TRP A 363 25.20 -24.00 9.32
CA TRP A 363 25.08 -25.27 10.02
C TRP A 363 26.43 -25.86 10.42
N ILE A 364 27.42 -25.84 9.51
CA ILE A 364 28.79 -26.31 9.80
C ILE A 364 29.43 -25.45 10.90
N ILE A 365 29.28 -24.12 10.84
CA ILE A 365 29.78 -23.21 11.87
C ILE A 365 29.12 -23.50 13.22
N PHE A 366 27.80 -23.72 13.24
CA PHE A 366 27.06 -24.05 14.45
C PHE A 366 27.53 -25.39 15.05
N LEU A 367 27.69 -26.44 14.23
CA LEU A 367 28.22 -27.73 14.69
C LEU A 367 29.65 -27.62 15.22
N ARG A 368 30.50 -26.83 14.56
CA ARG A 368 31.87 -26.55 15.02
C ARG A 368 31.83 -25.84 16.38
N PHE A 369 30.98 -24.84 16.54
CA PHE A 369 30.82 -24.10 17.79
C PHE A 369 30.34 -25.00 18.94
N GLU A 370 29.33 -25.84 18.70
CA GLU A 370 28.87 -26.86 19.66
C GLU A 370 30.00 -27.81 20.06
N HIS A 371 30.82 -28.25 19.09
CA HIS A 371 31.94 -29.14 19.37
C HIS A 371 33.00 -28.49 20.27
N GLU A 372 33.41 -27.26 19.95
CA GLU A 372 34.37 -26.48 20.74
C GLU A 372 33.81 -26.16 22.14
N MET A 373 32.53 -25.82 22.25
CA MET A 373 31.86 -25.62 23.55
C MET A 373 31.80 -26.91 24.37
N ALA A 374 31.53 -28.05 23.74
CA ALA A 374 31.51 -29.34 24.41
C ALA A 374 32.91 -29.75 24.90
N GLU A 375 33.97 -29.46 24.16
CA GLU A 375 35.36 -29.67 24.61
C GLU A 375 35.72 -28.77 25.80
N LEU A 376 35.34 -27.49 25.76
CA LEU A 376 35.55 -26.56 26.87
C LEU A 376 34.76 -26.95 28.13
N GLN A 377 33.52 -27.42 27.98
CA GLN A 377 32.72 -27.93 29.10
C GLN A 377 33.29 -29.24 29.68
N ARG A 378 33.85 -30.12 28.85
CA ARG A 378 34.52 -31.35 29.32
C ARG A 378 35.81 -31.07 30.09
N HIS A 379 36.50 -29.97 29.80
CA HIS A 379 37.67 -29.53 30.57
C HIS A 379 37.29 -28.79 31.86
N ALA A 380 36.14 -28.12 31.92
CA ALA A 380 35.67 -27.39 33.10
C ALA A 380 34.85 -28.23 34.10
N ALA A 381 34.18 -29.29 33.65
CA ALA A 381 33.34 -30.13 34.50
C ALA A 381 33.51 -31.63 34.15
N HIS A 382 34.04 -32.41 35.11
CA HIS A 382 34.00 -33.87 35.08
C HIS A 382 32.55 -34.36 35.23
N LEU A 383 31.77 -34.34 34.15
CA LEU A 383 30.46 -35.00 34.09
C LEU A 383 30.37 -35.88 32.84
N THR A 384 30.46 -37.17 33.09
CA THR A 384 30.08 -38.26 32.17
C THR A 384 28.57 -38.29 32.00
N THR A 385 28.09 -38.01 30.79
CA THR A 385 27.25 -38.92 29.98
C THR A 385 26.91 -38.21 28.68
N SER A 386 27.37 -38.75 27.56
CA SER A 386 26.91 -38.30 26.24
C SER A 386 25.46 -38.74 26.08
N GLN A 387 24.52 -37.84 26.39
CA GLN A 387 23.16 -38.03 25.91
C GLN A 387 23.23 -38.02 24.38
N VAL A 388 22.88 -39.15 23.76
CA VAL A 388 22.67 -39.23 22.32
C VAL A 388 21.69 -38.12 21.98
N SER A 389 22.15 -37.15 21.18
CA SER A 389 21.30 -36.04 20.74
C SER A 389 20.04 -36.63 20.14
N LYS A 390 18.87 -36.27 20.67
CA LYS A 390 17.56 -36.76 20.19
C LYS A 390 17.41 -36.58 18.67
N TRP A 391 18.10 -35.58 18.10
CA TRP A 391 18.21 -35.35 16.67
C TRP A 391 19.05 -36.39 15.91
N GLN A 392 20.15 -36.86 16.48
CA GLN A 392 20.97 -37.94 15.89
C GLN A 392 20.22 -39.28 15.90
N ALA A 393 19.51 -39.58 16.99
CA ALA A 393 18.66 -40.78 17.07
C ALA A 393 17.49 -40.72 16.06
N PHE A 394 16.84 -39.57 15.92
CA PHE A 394 15.80 -39.36 14.91
C PHE A 394 16.35 -39.49 13.48
N GLY A 395 17.50 -38.87 13.19
CA GLY A 395 18.16 -38.96 11.90
C GLY A 395 18.55 -40.40 11.52
N ALA A 396 19.09 -41.16 12.47
CA ALA A 396 19.40 -42.58 12.28
C ALA A 396 18.13 -43.43 12.06
N GLY A 397 17.08 -43.20 12.86
CA GLY A 397 15.79 -43.88 12.71
C GLY A 397 15.13 -43.59 11.35
N PHE A 398 15.15 -42.33 10.90
CA PHE A 398 14.66 -41.94 9.58
C PHE A 398 15.48 -42.58 8.46
N ALA A 399 16.81 -42.54 8.57
CA ALA A 399 17.71 -43.19 7.61
C ALA A 399 17.42 -44.71 7.48
N ILE A 400 17.26 -45.40 8.60
CA ILE A 400 16.93 -46.84 8.61
C ILE A 400 15.52 -47.08 8.03
N GLY A 401 14.55 -46.24 8.39
CA GLY A 401 13.18 -46.32 7.87
C GLY A 401 13.11 -46.18 6.35
N VAL A 402 13.77 -45.17 5.79
CA VAL A 402 13.83 -44.94 4.32
C VAL A 402 14.57 -46.07 3.61
N SER A 403 15.65 -46.59 4.20
CA SER A 403 16.40 -47.72 3.62
C SER A 403 15.55 -49.02 3.54
N ASN A 404 14.67 -49.24 4.53
CA ASN A 404 13.76 -50.39 4.53
C ASN A 404 12.66 -50.32 3.47
N LEU A 405 12.35 -49.14 2.91
CA LEU A 405 11.35 -48.98 1.84
C LEU A 405 11.74 -49.73 0.56
N ASN A 406 13.04 -49.84 0.30
CA ASN A 406 13.60 -50.54 -0.86
C ASN A 406 13.43 -52.08 -0.77
N ARG A 407 13.34 -52.64 0.45
CA ARG A 407 13.24 -54.10 0.64
C ARG A 407 11.93 -54.69 0.11
N ARG A 408 10.86 -53.89 -0.03
CA ARG A 408 9.54 -54.30 -0.54
C ARG A 408 9.02 -53.33 -1.61
N LYS A 409 9.82 -53.11 -2.65
CA LYS A 409 9.58 -52.13 -3.75
C LYS A 409 8.13 -52.05 -4.23
N LEU A 410 7.51 -53.19 -4.53
CA LEU A 410 6.16 -53.26 -5.11
C LEU A 410 5.08 -52.74 -4.15
N ARG A 411 5.12 -53.16 -2.88
CA ARG A 411 4.14 -52.74 -1.88
C ARG A 411 4.25 -51.25 -1.61
N THR A 412 5.49 -50.78 -1.42
CA THR A 412 5.76 -49.37 -1.14
C THR A 412 5.36 -48.48 -2.33
N ALA A 413 5.65 -48.90 -3.56
CA ALA A 413 5.23 -48.19 -4.77
C ALA A 413 3.71 -48.07 -4.85
N LEU A 414 3.00 -49.19 -4.64
CA LEU A 414 1.54 -49.21 -4.70
C LEU A 414 0.92 -48.31 -3.62
N THR A 415 1.44 -48.34 -2.38
CA THR A 415 0.95 -47.46 -1.31
C THR A 415 1.27 -45.99 -1.55
N CYS A 416 2.42 -45.68 -2.15
CA CYS A 416 2.78 -44.31 -2.47
C CYS A 416 1.90 -43.78 -3.62
N ALA A 417 1.69 -44.59 -4.66
CA ALA A 417 0.82 -44.25 -5.77
C ALA A 417 -0.63 -44.04 -5.30
N THR A 418 -1.17 -44.90 -4.43
CA THR A 418 -2.52 -44.69 -3.88
C THR A 418 -2.60 -43.44 -3.03
N LEU A 419 -1.58 -43.11 -2.23
CA LEU A 419 -1.53 -41.87 -1.46
C LEU A 419 -1.51 -40.66 -2.41
N VAL A 420 -0.65 -40.66 -3.43
CA VAL A 420 -0.59 -39.59 -4.44
C VAL A 420 -1.92 -39.42 -5.17
N ILE A 421 -2.54 -40.50 -5.63
CA ILE A 421 -3.84 -40.47 -6.30
C ILE A 421 -4.92 -39.96 -5.34
N LEU A 422 -4.94 -40.41 -4.09
CA LEU A 422 -5.90 -39.97 -3.08
C LEU A 422 -5.73 -38.49 -2.78
N THR A 423 -4.51 -38.00 -2.53
CA THR A 423 -4.25 -36.57 -2.28
C THR A 423 -4.59 -35.73 -3.51
N PHE A 424 -4.25 -36.19 -4.72
CA PHE A 424 -4.63 -35.52 -5.97
C PHE A 424 -6.16 -35.44 -6.12
N THR A 425 -6.86 -36.53 -5.82
CA THR A 425 -8.33 -36.60 -5.89
C THR A 425 -8.97 -35.66 -4.87
N VAL A 426 -8.51 -35.71 -3.61
CA VAL A 426 -8.99 -34.82 -2.54
C VAL A 426 -8.72 -33.36 -2.90
N MET A 427 -7.49 -32.99 -3.29
CA MET A 427 -7.13 -31.62 -3.66
C MET A 427 -7.94 -31.11 -4.87
N SER A 428 -8.17 -31.96 -5.87
CA SER A 428 -8.96 -31.60 -7.04
C SER A 428 -10.43 -31.33 -6.69
N PHE A 429 -11.01 -32.09 -5.75
CA PHE A 429 -12.38 -31.84 -5.27
C PHE A 429 -12.47 -30.70 -4.26
N THR A 430 -11.41 -30.40 -3.50
CA THR A 430 -11.38 -29.30 -2.53
C THR A 430 -10.99 -27.95 -3.13
N ASN A 431 -11.09 -27.75 -4.46
CA ASN A 431 -10.88 -26.43 -5.05
C ASN A 431 -12.04 -25.49 -4.68
N VAL A 432 -12.02 -25.03 -3.42
CA VAL A 432 -12.93 -24.06 -2.86
C VAL A 432 -12.58 -22.73 -3.49
N LYS A 433 -13.34 -22.34 -4.51
CA LYS A 433 -13.35 -20.95 -4.96
C LYS A 433 -13.78 -20.10 -3.77
N SER A 434 -12.84 -19.34 -3.21
CA SER A 434 -13.15 -18.31 -2.22
C SER A 434 -13.97 -17.22 -2.93
N ILE A 435 -15.28 -17.42 -2.97
CA ILE A 435 -16.22 -16.38 -3.34
C ILE A 435 -16.27 -15.47 -2.12
N ARG A 436 -15.89 -14.19 -2.28
CA ARG A 436 -16.10 -13.17 -1.24
C ARG A 436 -17.56 -13.24 -0.81
N SER A 437 -17.83 -13.71 0.41
CA SER A 437 -19.17 -13.74 0.95
C SER A 437 -19.51 -12.39 1.58
N THR A 438 -20.70 -11.89 1.30
CA THR A 438 -21.26 -10.75 2.02
C THR A 438 -21.75 -11.26 3.37
N SER A 439 -21.18 -10.74 4.46
CA SER A 439 -21.68 -11.03 5.80
C SER A 439 -22.89 -10.12 6.08
N HIS A 440 -24.03 -10.72 6.38
CA HIS A 440 -25.23 -10.00 6.79
C HIS A 440 -25.34 -10.05 8.30
N THR A 441 -25.31 -8.89 8.96
CA THR A 441 -25.52 -8.78 10.41
C THR A 441 -26.88 -8.15 10.65
N ARG A 442 -27.76 -8.84 11.39
CA ARG A 442 -29.08 -8.31 11.78
C ARG A 442 -28.87 -7.25 12.87
N ILE A 443 -29.25 -6.01 12.58
CA ILE A 443 -29.18 -4.89 13.53
C ILE A 443 -30.56 -4.59 14.14
N ALA A 444 -31.62 -4.71 13.35
CA ALA A 444 -33.00 -4.47 13.77
C ALA A 444 -33.97 -5.33 12.93
N ASP A 445 -35.21 -5.47 13.40
CA ASP A 445 -36.26 -6.24 12.73
C ASP A 445 -36.96 -5.47 11.62
N SER A 446 -37.00 -4.15 11.74
CA SER A 446 -37.55 -3.24 10.73
C SER A 446 -36.66 -2.01 10.57
N ALA A 447 -36.57 -1.49 9.35
CA ALA A 447 -35.87 -0.26 9.05
C ALA A 447 -36.88 0.88 8.87
N PRO A 448 -36.67 2.07 9.48
CA PRO A 448 -37.58 3.21 9.35
C PRO A 448 -37.59 3.84 7.95
N TYR A 449 -36.65 3.46 7.09
CA TYR A 449 -36.62 3.81 5.67
C TYR A 449 -35.82 2.75 4.90
N GLN A 450 -36.08 2.63 3.61
CA GLN A 450 -35.27 1.81 2.71
C GLN A 450 -34.09 2.65 2.20
N GLY A 451 -32.87 2.21 2.46
CA GLY A 451 -31.68 2.93 2.00
C GLY A 451 -30.39 2.21 2.34
N VAL A 452 -29.31 2.68 1.72
CA VAL A 452 -27.95 2.18 1.94
C VAL A 452 -27.15 3.24 2.69
N MET A 453 -26.70 2.90 3.90
CA MET A 453 -25.79 3.78 4.66
C MET A 453 -24.35 3.51 4.24
N VAL A 454 -23.73 4.51 3.60
CA VAL A 454 -22.28 4.51 3.36
C VAL A 454 -21.59 5.18 4.56
N ARG A 455 -20.67 4.47 5.20
CA ARG A 455 -19.84 5.03 6.27
C ARG A 455 -18.44 4.44 6.27
N HIS A 456 -17.47 5.22 6.71
CA HIS A 456 -16.13 4.71 6.92
C HIS A 456 -16.12 3.67 8.06
N GLN A 457 -15.31 2.62 7.92
CA GLN A 457 -15.23 1.53 8.91
C GLN A 457 -14.84 2.04 10.31
N TYR A 458 -13.93 3.01 10.36
CA TYR A 458 -13.46 3.67 11.59
C TYR A 458 -14.21 4.97 11.93
N ARG A 459 -15.39 5.22 11.34
CA ARG A 459 -16.18 6.46 11.52
C ARG A 459 -15.39 7.77 11.29
N ARG A 460 -14.40 7.73 10.41
CA ARG A 460 -13.70 8.94 9.95
C ARG A 460 -14.61 9.72 9.00
N ALA A 461 -14.35 11.01 8.86
CA ALA A 461 -14.98 11.82 7.83
C ALA A 461 -14.71 11.19 6.45
N LEU A 462 -15.75 11.10 5.63
CA LEU A 462 -15.63 10.69 4.24
C LEU A 462 -15.11 11.87 3.42
N LEU A 463 -14.47 11.59 2.28
CA LEU A 463 -14.00 12.65 1.40
C LEU A 463 -15.19 13.50 0.89
N PRO A 464 -15.05 14.84 0.82
CA PRO A 464 -16.09 15.70 0.25
C PRO A 464 -16.47 15.32 -1.19
N VAL A 465 -15.52 14.82 -2.00
CA VAL A 465 -15.79 14.39 -3.38
C VAL A 465 -16.74 13.18 -3.45
N LEU A 466 -16.83 12.37 -2.38
CA LEU A 466 -17.75 11.24 -2.34
C LEU A 466 -19.21 11.70 -2.38
N MET A 467 -19.54 12.79 -1.70
CA MET A 467 -20.91 13.31 -1.70
C MET A 467 -21.32 13.68 -3.13
N GLN A 468 -20.46 14.41 -3.83
CA GLN A 468 -20.67 14.80 -5.23
C GLN A 468 -20.76 13.59 -6.17
N ASP A 469 -19.93 12.57 -5.96
CA ASP A 469 -19.98 11.32 -6.74
C ASP A 469 -21.30 10.57 -6.52
N LEU A 470 -21.75 10.42 -5.28
CA LEU A 470 -23.01 9.75 -4.95
C LEU A 470 -24.22 10.50 -5.49
N GLU A 471 -24.27 11.83 -5.32
CA GLU A 471 -25.33 12.67 -5.87
C GLU A 471 -25.41 12.56 -7.39
N THR A 472 -24.26 12.55 -8.07
CA THR A 472 -24.20 12.42 -9.54
C THR A 472 -24.65 11.03 -9.99
N ARG A 473 -24.17 9.98 -9.33
CA ARG A 473 -24.44 8.59 -9.69
C ARG A 473 -25.89 8.18 -9.45
N PHE A 474 -26.48 8.63 -8.35
CA PHE A 474 -27.85 8.25 -7.97
C PHE A 474 -28.89 9.29 -8.38
N ARG A 475 -28.51 10.30 -9.16
CA ARG A 475 -29.42 11.33 -9.64
C ARG A 475 -30.61 10.71 -10.37
N GLY A 476 -31.82 10.99 -9.89
CA GLY A 476 -33.06 10.46 -10.47
C GLY A 476 -33.38 9.01 -10.10
N VAL A 477 -32.52 8.33 -9.34
CA VAL A 477 -32.73 6.95 -8.85
C VAL A 477 -32.97 6.93 -7.35
N ALA A 478 -32.18 7.67 -6.57
CA ALA A 478 -32.30 7.75 -5.12
C ALA A 478 -31.88 9.13 -4.58
N GLY A 479 -32.49 9.53 -3.45
CA GLY A 479 -32.06 10.72 -2.71
C GLY A 479 -30.79 10.44 -1.90
N VAL A 480 -29.85 11.38 -1.89
CA VAL A 480 -28.62 11.29 -1.09
C VAL A 480 -28.76 12.20 0.12
N TRP A 481 -28.80 11.61 1.32
CA TRP A 481 -28.94 12.34 2.57
C TRP A 481 -27.64 12.29 3.38
N SER A 482 -27.05 13.46 3.62
CA SER A 482 -25.80 13.60 4.35
C SER A 482 -26.02 13.57 5.87
N ARG A 483 -25.12 12.87 6.57
CA ARG A 483 -25.06 12.83 8.03
C ARG A 483 -23.62 12.99 8.49
N ALA A 484 -23.40 13.86 9.46
CA ALA A 484 -22.10 14.08 10.09
C ALA A 484 -22.22 13.84 11.60
N TRP A 485 -21.16 13.34 12.22
CA TRP A 485 -21.10 13.14 13.66
C TRP A 485 -19.88 13.87 14.20
N ILE A 486 -20.09 14.76 15.15
CA ILE A 486 -19.00 15.41 15.90
C ILE A 486 -18.86 14.65 17.22
N PRO A 487 -17.84 13.78 17.37
CA PRO A 487 -17.61 13.07 18.62
C PRO A 487 -17.07 14.02 19.70
N LEU A 488 -17.18 13.61 20.96
CA LEU A 488 -16.47 14.30 22.04
C LEU A 488 -14.96 14.25 21.77
N THR A 489 -14.32 15.43 21.75
CA THR A 489 -12.88 15.54 21.65
C THR A 489 -12.23 15.12 22.97
N ASN A 490 -11.40 14.07 22.91
CA ASN A 490 -10.46 13.59 23.95
C ASN A 490 -11.00 13.34 25.37
N GLY A 491 -11.25 12.06 25.68
CA GLY A 491 -10.80 11.32 26.88
C GLY A 491 -11.26 11.72 28.30
N GLY A 492 -11.67 12.96 28.55
CA GLY A 492 -12.01 13.46 29.90
C GLY A 492 -13.31 14.26 29.96
N ASP A 493 -13.65 14.98 28.90
CA ASP A 493 -14.90 15.75 28.86
C ASP A 493 -16.07 14.86 28.46
N ARG A 494 -17.13 14.90 29.28
CA ARG A 494 -18.42 14.22 29.01
C ARG A 494 -19.44 15.13 28.30
N ILE A 495 -19.10 16.40 28.11
CA ILE A 495 -20.03 17.43 27.60
C ILE A 495 -19.27 18.33 26.63
N LEU A 496 -19.79 18.47 25.40
CA LEU A 496 -19.29 19.38 24.36
C LEU A 496 -19.71 20.83 24.60
N ALA A 497 -20.96 21.04 25.02
CA ALA A 497 -21.56 22.34 25.25
C ALA A 497 -22.67 22.24 26.29
N ARG A 498 -23.05 23.36 26.90
CA ARG A 498 -24.21 23.42 27.81
C ARG A 498 -25.29 24.31 27.23
N ILE A 499 -26.50 23.77 27.16
CA ILE A 499 -27.69 24.51 26.74
C ILE A 499 -28.36 25.05 27.99
N HIS A 500 -28.59 26.37 28.02
CA HIS A 500 -29.29 27.05 29.10
C HIS A 500 -30.70 27.38 28.62
N GLY A 501 -31.70 26.74 29.23
CA GLY A 501 -33.11 27.03 28.98
C GLY A 501 -33.67 28.06 29.96
N LYS A 502 -35.00 28.11 30.06
CA LYS A 502 -35.70 28.92 31.08
C LYS A 502 -35.70 28.27 32.48
N THR A 503 -35.37 26.99 32.55
CA THR A 503 -35.21 26.23 33.80
C THR A 503 -33.77 26.32 34.31
N PRO A 504 -33.54 26.25 35.64
CA PRO A 504 -32.22 26.47 36.25
C PRO A 504 -31.20 25.35 35.98
N ASN A 505 -31.60 24.23 35.38
CA ASN A 505 -30.71 23.13 35.06
C ASN A 505 -30.22 23.22 33.61
N ALA A 506 -28.92 23.43 33.43
CA ALA A 506 -28.28 23.39 32.12
C ALA A 506 -28.17 21.94 31.62
N LEU A 507 -28.61 21.69 30.39
CA LEU A 507 -28.46 20.37 29.75
C LEU A 507 -27.06 20.25 29.13
N GLY A 508 -26.35 19.17 29.46
CA GLY A 508 -25.09 18.83 28.81
C GLY A 508 -25.31 18.20 27.43
N VAL A 509 -24.69 18.78 26.40
CA VAL A 509 -24.65 18.20 25.05
C VAL A 509 -23.53 17.18 24.98
N GLU A 510 -23.86 15.90 24.85
CA GLU A 510 -22.87 14.82 24.73
C GLU A 510 -22.39 14.62 23.28
N GLY A 511 -23.14 15.07 22.29
CA GLY A 511 -22.79 14.86 20.88
C GLY A 511 -23.59 15.77 19.97
N ILE A 512 -23.00 16.12 18.82
CA ILE A 512 -23.70 16.88 17.77
C ILE A 512 -23.81 15.99 16.53
N LEU A 513 -25.04 15.81 16.07
CA LEU A 513 -25.37 15.12 14.83
C LEU A 513 -25.69 16.18 13.77
N GLY A 514 -24.83 16.31 12.77
CA GLY A 514 -25.09 17.10 11.57
C GLY A 514 -26.04 16.35 10.65
N LEU A 515 -27.10 17.01 10.20
CA LEU A 515 -28.16 16.43 9.38
C LEU A 515 -28.38 17.28 8.13
N GLY A 516 -28.48 16.64 6.97
CA GLY A 516 -28.83 17.33 5.73
C GLY A 516 -30.26 17.86 5.69
N SER A 517 -30.51 18.84 4.83
CA SER A 517 -31.80 19.51 4.64
C SER A 517 -32.87 18.66 3.96
N ASP A 518 -32.49 17.59 3.25
CA ASP A 518 -33.42 16.68 2.58
C ASP A 518 -33.41 15.27 3.19
N PRO A 519 -34.11 15.06 4.33
CA PRO A 519 -34.15 13.77 5.00
C PRO A 519 -35.28 12.89 4.42
N PRO A 520 -35.21 11.57 4.66
CA PRO A 520 -36.36 10.68 4.45
C PRO A 520 -37.59 11.14 5.24
N GLU A 521 -38.79 10.86 4.74
CA GLU A 521 -40.05 11.31 5.37
C GLU A 521 -40.19 10.89 6.83
N SER A 522 -39.71 9.69 7.19
CA SER A 522 -39.74 9.20 8.57
C SER A 522 -38.95 10.07 9.56
N TYR A 523 -37.94 10.81 9.09
CA TYR A 523 -37.20 11.78 9.92
C TYR A 523 -37.88 13.14 9.99
N ARG A 524 -38.57 13.58 8.93
CA ARG A 524 -39.33 14.84 8.96
C ARG A 524 -40.40 14.81 10.05
N GLY A 525 -41.04 13.66 10.25
CA GLY A 525 -42.03 13.44 11.32
C GLY A 525 -41.49 13.48 12.75
N LEU A 526 -40.17 13.50 12.96
CA LEU A 526 -39.59 13.63 14.31
C LEU A 526 -39.66 15.07 14.85
N VAL A 527 -39.84 16.07 13.97
CA VAL A 527 -39.93 17.47 14.36
C VAL A 527 -41.34 17.77 14.83
N THR A 528 -41.52 17.94 16.12
CA THR A 528 -42.82 18.29 16.74
C THR A 528 -43.07 19.79 16.78
N HIS A 529 -42.01 20.60 16.88
CA HIS A 529 -42.06 22.05 16.97
C HIS A 529 -41.08 22.67 15.98
N GLY A 530 -41.52 23.72 15.27
CA GLY A 530 -40.72 24.37 14.23
C GLY A 530 -40.78 23.64 12.89
N ARG A 531 -39.66 23.59 12.17
CA ARG A 531 -39.55 22.95 10.85
C ARG A 531 -38.19 22.25 10.71
N TRP A 532 -38.09 21.33 9.74
CA TRP A 532 -36.79 20.77 9.37
C TRP A 532 -35.87 21.84 8.74
N PHE A 533 -34.57 21.57 8.74
CA PHE A 533 -33.53 22.43 8.17
C PHE A 533 -33.77 22.72 6.68
N GLN A 534 -33.59 23.97 6.28
CA GLN A 534 -33.46 24.40 4.89
C GLN A 534 -31.98 24.63 4.53
N PRO A 535 -31.60 24.62 3.24
CA PRO A 535 -30.22 24.86 2.81
C PRO A 535 -29.62 26.19 3.31
N GLU A 536 -30.48 27.19 3.54
CA GLU A 536 -30.11 28.52 4.04
C GLU A 536 -29.79 28.54 5.54
N ASP A 537 -30.28 27.55 6.30
CA ASP A 537 -30.23 27.53 7.76
C ASP A 537 -28.85 27.09 8.27
N ARG A 538 -27.90 28.02 8.33
CA ARG A 538 -26.53 27.72 8.79
C ARG A 538 -26.39 27.57 10.30
N ASP A 539 -27.22 28.28 11.06
CA ASP A 539 -27.13 28.37 12.52
C ASP A 539 -28.35 27.74 13.23
N ALA A 540 -29.06 26.82 12.56
CA ALA A 540 -30.21 26.15 13.14
C ALA A 540 -29.82 24.85 13.86
N VAL A 541 -30.52 24.55 14.97
CA VAL A 541 -30.35 23.32 15.74
C VAL A 541 -31.71 22.72 16.08
N LEU A 542 -31.81 21.40 15.95
CA LEU A 542 -32.93 20.63 16.50
C LEU A 542 -32.54 20.07 17.87
N LEU A 543 -33.38 20.32 18.87
CA LEU A 543 -33.17 19.86 20.24
C LEU A 543 -34.13 18.71 20.58
N PRO A 544 -33.71 17.77 21.45
CA PRO A 544 -34.64 16.76 21.95
C PRO A 544 -35.72 17.42 22.82
N LEU A 545 -36.91 16.81 22.87
CA LEU A 545 -38.04 17.30 23.68
C LEU A 545 -37.73 17.42 25.19
N SER A 546 -36.70 16.75 25.66
CA SER A 546 -36.23 16.79 27.04
C SER A 546 -35.32 17.98 27.38
N ALA A 547 -34.97 18.81 26.39
CA ALA A 547 -34.02 19.92 26.54
C ALA A 547 -34.65 21.24 26.99
#